data_AF-A0ABC9VG38-F1
#
_entry.id   AF-A0ABC9VG38-F1
#
_cell.length_a   1.000
_cell.length_b   1.000
_cell.length_c   1.000
_cell.angle_alpha   90.00
_cell.angle_beta   90.00
_cell.angle_gamma   90.00
#
_symmetry.space_group_name_H-M   'P 1'
#
loop_
_entity.id
_entity.type
_entity.pdbx_description
1 polymer ?
#
loop_
_entity_poly.entity_id
_entity_poly.type
_entity_poly.pdbx_seq_one_letter_code
_entity_poly.pdbx_strand_id
1 'polypeptide(L)' 'MRNKITYYRNKQGMTQAELARKLGISASYLNRIEKGTKTPSLRLAIRIAHVLGVPVEKLFIAD' A
#
# COMPACT_ATOMS: atom_id res chain seq x y z
N MET A 1 0.86 -1.42 13.20
CA MET A 1 0.17 -1.91 11.99
C MET A 1 1.20 -2.43 11.01
N ARG A 2 1.31 -3.76 10.93
CA ARG A 2 2.09 -4.42 9.89
C ARG A 2 1.32 -4.38 8.56
N ASN A 3 2.02 -4.32 7.44
CA ASN A 3 1.40 -4.34 6.11
C ASN A 3 2.18 -5.25 5.15
N LYS A 4 1.53 -5.69 4.07
CA LYS A 4 2.11 -6.52 3.00
C LYS A 4 2.11 -5.81 1.65
N ILE A 5 2.10 -4.47 1.64
CA ILE A 5 2.01 -3.67 0.41
C ILE A 5 3.18 -3.97 -0.52
N THR A 6 4.41 -3.94 -0.01
CA THR A 6 5.61 -4.24 -0.80
C THR A 6 5.53 -5.62 -1.44
N TYR A 7 5.06 -6.63 -0.70
CA TYR A 7 4.93 -7.99 -1.19
C TYR A 7 3.97 -8.07 -2.39
N TYR A 8 2.74 -7.54 -2.25
CA TYR A 8 1.74 -7.60 -3.31
C TYR A 8 2.08 -6.69 -4.49
N ARG A 9 2.68 -5.51 -4.22
CA ARG A 9 3.19 -4.62 -5.26
C ARG A 9 4.25 -5.31 -6.11
N ASN A 10 5.24 -5.94 -5.49
CA ASN A 10 6.28 -6.69 -6.20
C ASN A 10 5.72 -7.90 -6.94
N LYS A 11 4.74 -8.62 -6.36
CA LYS A 11 4.06 -9.74 -7.04
C LYS A 11 3.38 -9.31 -8.35
N GLN A 12 2.97 -8.05 -8.46
CA GLN A 12 2.40 -7.46 -9.67
C GLN A 12 3.44 -6.77 -10.56
N GLY A 13 4.74 -6.87 -10.26
CA GLY A 13 5.81 -6.22 -11.02
C GLY A 13 5.78 -4.68 -10.96
N MET A 14 5.08 -4.10 -10.00
CA MET A 14 4.96 -2.64 -9.88
C MET A 14 6.10 -2.04 -9.05
N THR A 15 6.60 -0.89 -9.48
CA THR A 15 7.46 0.00 -8.70
C THR A 15 6.63 0.82 -7.70
N GLN A 16 7.29 1.38 -6.66
CA GLN A 16 6.63 2.32 -5.74
C GLN A 16 6.05 3.52 -6.49
N ALA A 17 6.75 4.02 -7.50
CA ALA A 17 6.30 5.16 -8.30
C ALA A 17 5.00 4.83 -9.07
N GLU A 18 4.87 3.63 -9.63
CA GLU A 18 3.66 3.20 -10.34
C GLU A 18 2.45 3.08 -9.42
N LEU A 19 2.61 2.43 -8.26
CA LEU A 19 1.53 2.32 -7.28
C LEU A 19 1.14 3.70 -6.74
N ALA A 20 2.13 4.56 -6.44
CA ALA A 20 1.87 5.91 -5.95
C ALA A 20 1.12 6.77 -6.97
N ARG A 21 1.46 6.68 -8.27
CA ARG A 21 0.73 7.33 -9.36
C ARG A 21 -0.73 6.88 -9.42
N LYS A 22 -0.99 5.56 -9.38
CA LYS A 22 -2.36 5.00 -9.35
C LYS A 22 -3.18 5.48 -8.14
N LEU A 23 -2.50 5.75 -7.03
CA LEU A 23 -3.11 6.23 -5.79
C LEU A 23 -3.22 7.77 -5.70
N GLY A 24 -2.59 8.51 -6.61
CA GLY A 24 -2.55 9.97 -6.55
C GLY A 24 -1.79 10.50 -5.31
N ILE A 25 -0.73 9.81 -4.91
CA ILE A 25 0.14 10.20 -3.79
C ILE A 25 1.60 10.23 -4.24
N SER A 26 2.51 10.80 -3.44
CA SER A 26 3.93 10.74 -3.72
C SER A 26 4.53 9.36 -3.43
N ALA A 27 5.55 8.96 -4.19
CA ALA A 27 6.29 7.71 -3.94
C ALA A 27 6.95 7.70 -2.56
N SER A 28 7.41 8.87 -2.07
CA SER A 28 7.95 9.02 -0.72
C SER A 28 6.88 8.75 0.36
N TYR A 29 5.65 9.22 0.14
CA TYR A 29 4.54 8.93 1.06
C TYR A 29 4.18 7.44 1.06
N LEU A 30 4.11 6.81 -0.11
CA LEU A 30 3.93 5.36 -0.22
C LEU A 30 5.06 4.58 0.49
N ASN A 31 6.31 4.98 0.31
CA ASN A 31 7.46 4.34 0.95
C ASN A 31 7.36 4.37 2.48
N ARG A 32 6.92 5.50 3.08
CA ARG A 32 6.67 5.59 4.52
C ARG A 32 5.56 4.65 4.99
N ILE A 33 4.52 4.47 4.17
CA ILE A 33 3.45 3.51 4.45
C ILE A 33 3.98 2.08 4.37
N GLU A 34 4.71 1.71 3.31
CA GLU A 34 5.31 0.38 3.14
C GLU A 34 6.23 0.03 4.32
N LYS A 35 7.06 0.98 4.78
CA LYS A 35 7.94 0.81 5.95
C LYS A 35 7.21 0.83 7.29
N GLY A 36 5.89 1.10 7.32
CA GLY A 36 5.11 1.21 8.54
C GLY A 36 5.39 2.46 9.39
N THR A 37 6.17 3.42 8.89
CA THR A 37 6.46 4.68 9.59
C THR A 37 5.35 5.72 9.41
N LYS A 38 4.35 5.42 8.58
CA LYS A 38 3.14 6.22 8.43
C LYS A 38 1.93 5.31 8.23
N THR A 39 0.92 5.48 9.09
CA THR A 39 -0.39 4.83 8.91
C THR A 39 -1.20 5.58 7.85
N PRO A 40 -1.69 4.92 6.80
CA PRO A 40 -2.59 5.53 5.82
C PRO A 40 -3.97 5.79 6.45
N SER A 41 -4.76 6.69 5.85
CA SER A 41 -6.19 6.78 6.19
C SER A 41 -6.93 5.51 5.74
N LEU A 42 -8.08 5.21 6.35
CA LEU A 42 -8.92 4.07 5.94
C LEU A 42 -9.24 4.11 4.45
N ARG A 43 -9.60 5.30 3.92
CA ARG A 43 -9.86 5.51 2.49
C ARG A 43 -8.65 5.14 1.63
N LEU A 44 -7.44 5.53 2.03
CA LEU A 44 -6.24 5.18 1.29
C LEU A 44 -5.91 3.69 1.41
N ALA A 45 -6.07 3.08 2.58
CA ALA A 45 -5.87 1.65 2.79
C ALA A 45 -6.78 0.82 1.85
N ILE A 46 -8.06 1.17 1.77
CA ILE A 46 -9.03 0.53 0.86
C ILE A 46 -8.61 0.73 -0.61
N ARG A 47 -8.14 1.92 -0.99
CA ARG A 47 -7.66 2.16 -2.36
C ARG A 47 -6.42 1.34 -2.70
N ILE A 48 -5.46 1.22 -1.77
CA ILE A 48 -4.27 0.37 -1.97
C ILE A 48 -4.70 -1.09 -2.16
N ALA A 49 -5.58 -1.60 -1.30
CA ALA A 49 -6.15 -2.93 -1.39
C ALA A 49 -6.81 -3.19 -2.76
N HIS A 50 -7.62 -2.25 -3.23
CA HIS A 50 -8.28 -2.34 -4.53
C HIS A 50 -7.28 -2.34 -5.70
N VAL A 51 -6.31 -1.43 -5.72
CA VAL A 51 -5.29 -1.37 -6.78
C VAL A 51 -4.44 -2.66 -6.83
N LEU A 52 -4.14 -3.22 -5.66
CA LEU A 52 -3.38 -4.47 -5.55
C LEU A 52 -4.25 -5.74 -5.67
N GLY A 53 -5.57 -5.60 -5.87
CA GLY A 53 -6.48 -6.73 -6.04
C GLY A 53 -6.50 -7.69 -4.85
N VAL A 54 -6.35 -7.18 -3.63
CA VAL A 54 -6.30 -7.98 -2.39
C VAL A 54 -7.24 -7.42 -1.34
N PRO A 55 -7.91 -8.27 -0.53
CA PRO A 55 -8.69 -7.82 0.61
C PRO A 55 -7.86 -6.98 1.58
N VAL A 56 -8.47 -5.96 2.18
CA VAL A 56 -7.77 -5.04 3.08
C VAL A 56 -7.23 -5.77 4.32
N GLU A 57 -7.94 -6.79 4.83
CA GLU A 57 -7.46 -7.60 5.97
C GLU A 57 -6.26 -8.50 5.62
N LYS A 58 -6.04 -8.82 4.34
CA LYS A 58 -4.83 -9.53 3.90
C LYS A 58 -3.65 -8.58 3.71
N LEU A 59 -3.94 -7.30 3.45
CA LEU A 59 -2.95 -6.26 3.18
C LEU A 59 -2.42 -5.61 4.45
N PHE A 60 -3.29 -5.39 5.45
CA PHE A 60 -2.95 -4.77 6.73
C PHE A 60 -3.29 -5.72 7.88
N ILE A 61 -2.35 -5.89 8.80
CA ILE A 61 -2.50 -6.76 9.98
C ILE A 61 -2.54 -5.83 11.18
N ALA A 62 -3.66 -5.88 11.91
CA ALA A 62 -3.77 -5.26 13.22
C ALA A 62 -2.87 -6.03 14.20
N ASP A 63 -2.10 -5.29 14.99
CA ASP A 63 -1.39 -5.84 16.14
C ASP A 63 -2.38 -5.99 17.30
#